data_AF-A0A929EJ92-F1
#
_entry.id   AF-A0A929EJ92-F1
#
_cell.length_a   1.000
_cell.length_b   1.000
_cell.length_c   1.000
_cell.angle_alpha   90.00
_cell.angle_beta   90.00
_cell.angle_gamma   90.00
#
_symmetry.space_group_name_H-M   'P 1'
#
loop_
_entity.id
_entity.type
_entity.pdbx_description
1 polymer ?
#
loop_
_entity_poly.entity_id
_entity_poly.type
_entity_poly.pdbx_seq_one_letter_code
_entity_poly.pdbx_strand_id
1 'polypeptide(L)'
;MSGLVHELKQDHVEVFALMESLRGVDIETRDAQQTIHLIRQMLSAHLKREETEFYPKLKVAARFDGRLKNILMLFAADMDVIAQTTLLFLAKYAHGGVQLDFAKELGRILATLRTRMNKEETILYDRYDQLVVAA
;
A
#
# COMPACT_ATOMS: atom_id res chain seq x y z
N MET A 1 6.68 13.41 13.54
CA MET A 1 6.54 12.65 12.29
C MET A 1 7.02 13.52 11.15
N SER A 2 7.86 12.97 10.27
CA SER A 2 8.34 13.68 9.08
C SER A 2 7.19 13.94 8.09
N GLY A 3 7.36 14.94 7.22
CA GLY A 3 6.37 15.27 6.18
C GLY A 3 6.09 14.07 5.27
N LEU A 4 7.14 13.35 4.83
CA LEU A 4 7.01 12.17 3.99
C LEU A 4 6.16 11.06 4.64
N VAL A 5 6.43 10.74 5.92
CA VAL A 5 5.66 9.71 6.63
C VAL A 5 4.20 10.16 6.82
N HIS A 6 3.96 11.45 7.03
CA HIS A 6 2.59 11.97 7.09
C HIS A 6 1.83 11.73 5.79
N GLU A 7 2.44 12.08 4.66
CA GLU A 7 1.83 11.90 3.33
C GLU A 7 1.55 10.43 3.02
N LEU A 8 2.52 9.54 3.28
CA LEU A 8 2.33 8.10 3.04
C LEU A 8 1.19 7.51 3.90
N LYS A 9 1.03 7.97 5.15
CA LYS A 9 -0.12 7.58 5.99
C LYS A 9 -1.45 8.12 5.45
N GLN A 10 -1.48 9.33 4.88
CA GLN A 10 -2.69 9.85 4.25
C GLN A 10 -3.05 9.02 3.01
N ASP A 11 -2.06 8.66 2.18
CA ASP A 11 -2.28 7.77 1.02
C ASP A 11 -2.95 6.45 1.47
N HIS A 12 -2.51 5.85 2.58
CA HIS A 12 -3.13 4.65 3.14
C HIS A 12 -4.61 4.85 3.51
N VAL A 13 -4.91 5.94 4.23
CA VAL A 13 -6.28 6.27 4.64
C VAL A 13 -7.20 6.41 3.43
N GLU A 14 -6.76 7.14 2.41
CA GLU A 14 -7.56 7.39 1.21
C GLU A 14 -7.75 6.13 0.37
N VAL A 15 -6.69 5.32 0.18
CA VAL A 15 -6.78 4.03 -0.52
C VAL A 15 -7.78 3.11 0.18
N PHE A 16 -7.73 2.99 1.51
CA PHE A 16 -8.71 2.18 2.23
C PHE A 16 -10.12 2.71 2.10
N ALA A 17 -10.33 4.02 2.22
CA ALA A 17 -11.66 4.61 2.11
C ALA A 17 -12.30 4.29 0.75
N LEU A 18 -11.53 4.41 -0.34
CA LEU A 18 -12.00 4.08 -1.69
C LEU A 18 -12.22 2.58 -1.89
N MET A 19 -11.34 1.72 -1.37
CA MET A 19 -11.54 0.27 -1.48
C MET A 19 -12.76 -0.19 -0.67
N GLU A 20 -13.02 0.41 0.49
CA GLU A 20 -14.21 0.14 1.30
C GLU A 20 -15.48 0.66 0.62
N SER A 21 -15.42 1.78 -0.11
CA SER A 21 -16.59 2.30 -0.84
C SER A 21 -17.05 1.41 -1.99
N LEU A 22 -16.21 0.47 -2.44
CA LEU A 22 -16.59 -0.55 -3.42
C LEU A 22 -17.44 -1.69 -2.82
N ARG A 23 -17.60 -1.76 -1.50
CA ARG A 23 -18.45 -2.78 -0.88
C ARG A 23 -19.92 -2.54 -1.20
N GLY A 24 -20.58 -3.59 -1.70
CA GLY A 24 -22.01 -3.53 -2.02
C GLY A 24 -22.35 -2.72 -3.27
N VAL A 25 -21.34 -2.18 -3.97
CA VAL A 25 -21.51 -1.52 -5.27
C VAL A 25 -21.48 -2.58 -6.37
N ASP A 26 -22.35 -2.40 -7.37
CA ASP A 26 -22.30 -3.18 -8.61
C ASP A 26 -21.08 -2.75 -9.44
N ILE A 27 -20.15 -3.68 -9.66
CA ILE A 27 -18.87 -3.41 -10.32
C ILE A 27 -19.00 -3.14 -11.83
N GLU A 28 -20.15 -3.43 -12.42
CA GLU A 28 -20.40 -3.12 -13.83
C GLU A 28 -20.73 -1.63 -14.03
N THR A 29 -20.97 -0.89 -12.95
CA THR A 29 -21.26 0.55 -13.02
C THR A 29 -20.01 1.37 -13.39
N ARG A 30 -20.24 2.49 -14.10
CA ARG A 30 -19.16 3.42 -14.44
C ARG A 30 -18.47 3.99 -13.21
N ASP A 31 -19.22 4.28 -12.16
CA ASP A 31 -18.69 4.84 -10.91
C ASP A 31 -17.75 3.85 -10.20
N ALA A 32 -18.10 2.56 -10.18
CA ALA A 32 -17.22 1.51 -9.66
C ALA A 32 -15.92 1.41 -10.48
N GLN A 33 -16.02 1.42 -11.81
CA GLN A 33 -14.86 1.35 -12.71
C GLN A 33 -13.93 2.58 -12.55
N GLN A 34 -14.51 3.78 -12.43
CA GLN A 34 -13.77 5.01 -12.14
C GLN A 34 -13.08 4.94 -10.78
N THR A 35 -13.76 4.44 -9.76
CA THR A 35 -13.20 4.24 -8.42
C THR A 35 -12.04 3.25 -8.44
N ILE A 36 -12.17 2.12 -9.13
CA ILE A 36 -11.09 1.13 -9.32
C ILE A 36 -9.89 1.77 -10.02
N HIS A 37 -10.13 2.58 -11.05
CA HIS A 37 -9.06 3.29 -11.76
C HIS A 37 -8.32 4.28 -10.85
N LEU A 38 -9.08 5.06 -10.06
CA LEU A 38 -8.52 6.01 -9.10
C LEU A 38 -7.67 5.31 -8.04
N ILE A 39 -8.17 4.22 -7.43
CA ILE A 39 -7.41 3.42 -6.45
C ILE A 39 -6.10 2.94 -7.08
N ARG A 40 -6.15 2.46 -8.32
CA ARG A 40 -4.94 1.99 -9.01
C ARG A 40 -3.91 3.11 -9.19
N GLN A 41 -4.34 4.29 -9.62
CA GLN A 41 -3.46 5.45 -9.76
C GLN A 41 -2.82 5.85 -8.43
N MET A 42 -3.63 5.94 -7.37
CA MET A 42 -3.17 6.30 -6.03
C MET A 42 -2.18 5.28 -5.48
N LEU A 43 -2.50 3.99 -5.58
CA LEU A 43 -1.62 2.93 -5.12
C LEU A 43 -0.30 2.91 -5.90
N SER A 44 -0.33 3.08 -7.22
CA SER A 44 0.90 3.19 -8.02
C SER A 44 1.74 4.41 -7.65
N ALA A 45 1.11 5.55 -7.38
CA ALA A 45 1.81 6.76 -6.95
C ALA A 45 2.44 6.58 -5.55
N HIS A 46 1.70 6.00 -4.61
CA HIS A 46 2.16 5.66 -3.28
C HIS A 46 3.39 4.74 -3.32
N LEU A 47 3.30 3.61 -4.03
CA LEU A 47 4.41 2.65 -4.16
C LEU A 47 5.65 3.31 -4.78
N LYS A 48 5.47 4.15 -5.79
CA LYS A 48 6.57 4.88 -6.42
C LYS A 48 7.25 5.81 -5.42
N ARG A 49 6.49 6.56 -4.62
CA ARG A 49 7.02 7.45 -3.58
C ARG A 49 7.83 6.67 -2.54
N GLU A 50 7.32 5.52 -2.13
CA GLU A 50 8.05 4.65 -1.21
C GLU A 50 9.38 4.15 -1.80
N GLU A 51 9.36 3.71 -3.07
CA GLU A 51 10.54 3.24 -3.79
C GLU A 51 11.60 4.34 -3.96
N THR A 52 11.19 5.56 -4.29
CA THR A 52 12.12 6.65 -4.64
C THR A 52 12.58 7.49 -3.46
N GLU A 53 11.78 7.59 -2.39
CA GLU A 53 12.03 8.55 -1.29
C GLU A 53 12.16 7.87 0.07
N PHE A 54 11.36 6.85 0.34
CA PHE A 54 11.29 6.21 1.66
C PHE A 54 12.35 5.11 1.82
N TYR A 55 12.26 4.04 1.03
CA TYR A 55 13.16 2.89 1.12
C TYR A 55 14.64 3.21 0.90
N PRO A 56 15.05 4.14 0.02
CA PRO A 56 16.47 4.44 -0.19
C PRO A 56 17.16 4.93 1.08
N LYS A 57 16.50 5.79 1.88
CA LYS A 57 17.07 6.30 3.15
C LYS A 57 17.24 5.18 4.17
N LEU A 58 16.24 4.30 4.31
CA LEU A 58 16.33 3.14 5.18
C LEU A 58 17.43 2.16 4.72
N LYS A 59 17.56 1.92 3.42
CA LYS A 59 18.59 1.05 2.84
C LYS A 59 20.00 1.59 3.10
N VAL A 60 20.20 2.92 3.08
CA VAL A 60 21.47 3.54 3.44
C VAL A 60 21.79 3.33 4.92
N ALA A 61 20.84 3.60 5.82
CA ALA A 61 21.02 3.38 7.26
C ALA A 61 21.29 1.89 7.60
N ALA A 62 20.61 0.97 6.92
CA ALA A 62 20.76 -0.47 7.09
C ALA A 62 22.16 -1.01 6.73
N ARG A 63 23.02 -0.23 6.06
CA ARG A 63 24.42 -0.60 5.82
C ARG A 63 25.22 -0.67 7.13
N PHE A 64 24.79 0.09 8.14
CA PHE A 64 25.45 0.20 9.45
C PHE A 64 24.60 -0.37 10.59
N ASP A 65 23.32 -0.64 10.35
CA ASP A 65 22.40 -1.28 11.29
C ASP A 65 21.93 -2.65 10.77
N GLY A 66 22.55 -3.72 11.28
CA GLY A 66 22.20 -5.10 10.92
C GLY A 66 20.78 -5.50 11.32
N ARG A 67 20.21 -4.89 12.37
CA ARG A 67 18.81 -5.13 12.77
C ARG A 67 17.87 -4.50 11.75
N LEU A 68 18.11 -3.25 11.35
CA LEU A 68 17.34 -2.59 10.31
C LEU A 68 17.44 -3.33 8.97
N LYS A 69 18.62 -3.84 8.62
CA LYS A 69 18.81 -4.68 7.43
C LYS A 69 17.89 -5.91 7.44
N ASN A 70 17.84 -6.64 8.55
CA ASN A 70 16.98 -7.82 8.68
C ASN A 70 15.49 -7.45 8.60
N ILE A 71 15.09 -6.33 9.21
CA ILE A 71 13.72 -5.81 9.09
C ILE A 71 13.39 -5.53 7.62
N LEU A 72 14.23 -4.79 6.90
CA LEU A 72 14.00 -4.48 5.48
C LEU A 72 13.93 -5.73 4.61
N MET A 73 14.72 -6.76 4.88
CA MET A 73 14.66 -8.03 4.14
C MET A 73 13.33 -8.76 4.33
N LEU A 74 12.81 -8.81 5.57
CA LEU A 74 11.51 -9.40 5.86
C LEU A 74 10.37 -8.65 5.15
N PHE A 75 10.46 -7.33 5.16
CA PHE A 75 9.47 -6.46 4.53
C PHE A 75 9.52 -6.53 2.99
N ALA A 76 10.70 -6.64 2.38
CA ALA A 76 10.84 -6.76 0.93
C ALA A 76 10.18 -8.06 0.39
N ALA A 77 10.30 -9.17 1.11
CA ALA A 77 9.66 -10.43 0.71
C ALA A 77 8.12 -10.36 0.71
N ASP A 78 7.54 -9.60 1.65
CA ASP A 78 6.08 -9.41 1.77
C ASP A 78 5.55 -8.34 0.79
N MET A 79 6.33 -7.29 0.48
CA MET A 79 5.86 -6.11 -0.26
C MET A 79 5.54 -6.37 -1.72
N ASP A 80 6.48 -6.96 -2.46
CA ASP A 80 6.35 -7.08 -3.91
C ASP A 80 5.11 -7.91 -4.26
N VAL A 81 4.87 -8.97 -3.47
CA VAL A 81 3.72 -9.86 -3.66
C VAL A 81 2.40 -9.14 -3.35
N ILE A 82 2.27 -8.45 -2.21
CA ILE A 82 1.00 -7.83 -1.81
C ILE A 82 0.64 -6.67 -2.74
N ALA A 83 1.61 -5.82 -3.08
CA ALA A 83 1.42 -4.70 -3.99
C ALA A 83 1.01 -5.20 -5.39
N GLN A 84 1.74 -6.17 -5.93
CA GLN A 84 1.43 -6.75 -7.23
C GLN A 84 0.07 -7.46 -7.24
N THR A 85 -0.27 -8.21 -6.20
CA THR A 85 -1.56 -8.89 -6.07
C THR A 85 -2.71 -7.88 -6.06
N THR A 86 -2.55 -6.76 -5.35
CA THR A 86 -3.56 -5.69 -5.30
C THR A 86 -3.73 -5.00 -6.66
N LEU A 87 -2.63 -4.69 -7.35
CA LEU A 87 -2.69 -4.09 -8.69
C LEU A 87 -3.32 -5.04 -9.73
N LEU A 88 -3.02 -6.35 -9.65
CA LEU A 88 -3.63 -7.37 -10.51
C LEU A 88 -5.14 -7.51 -10.23
N PHE A 89 -5.54 -7.47 -8.97
CA PHE A 89 -6.96 -7.44 -8.59
C PHE A 89 -7.67 -6.23 -9.21
N LEU A 90 -7.11 -5.02 -9.07
CA LEU A 90 -7.70 -3.80 -9.65
C LEU A 90 -7.76 -3.87 -11.18
N ALA A 91 -6.73 -4.42 -11.83
CA ALA A 91 -6.71 -4.60 -13.28
C ALA A 91 -7.77 -5.62 -13.76
N LYS A 92 -7.95 -6.72 -13.03
CA LYS A 92 -8.93 -7.77 -13.34
C LYS A 92 -10.35 -7.25 -13.39
N TYR A 93 -10.70 -6.32 -12.50
CA TYR A 93 -12.06 -5.79 -12.36
C TYR A 93 -12.25 -4.38 -12.94
N ALA A 94 -11.26 -3.85 -13.66
CA ALA A 94 -11.29 -2.50 -14.22
C ALA A 94 -12.44 -2.25 -15.22
N HIS A 95 -13.00 -3.31 -15.79
CA HIS A 95 -14.08 -3.27 -16.78
C HIS A 95 -15.29 -4.13 -16.37
N GLY A 96 -15.45 -4.38 -15.06
CA GLY A 96 -16.49 -5.27 -14.52
C GLY A 96 -15.98 -6.70 -14.31
N GLY A 97 -16.91 -7.63 -14.09
CA GLY A 97 -16.61 -9.03 -13.80
C GLY A 97 -17.71 -9.72 -13.00
N VAL A 98 -17.43 -10.90 -12.47
CA VAL A 98 -18.39 -11.61 -11.62
C VAL A 98 -18.46 -10.95 -10.24
N GLN A 99 -19.59 -10.33 -9.92
CA GLN A 99 -19.83 -9.58 -8.67
C GLN A 99 -19.48 -10.37 -7.40
N LEU A 100 -19.87 -11.65 -7.34
CA LEU A 100 -19.62 -12.49 -6.15
C LEU A 100 -18.13 -12.77 -5.96
N ASP A 101 -17.39 -12.97 -7.04
CA ASP A 101 -15.95 -13.21 -7.00
C ASP A 101 -15.21 -11.93 -6.60
N PHE A 102 -15.63 -10.79 -7.15
CA PHE A 102 -15.11 -9.49 -6.75
C PHE A 102 -15.27 -9.25 -5.26
N ALA A 103 -16.47 -9.44 -4.70
CA ALA A 103 -16.72 -9.19 -3.29
C ALA A 103 -15.86 -10.08 -2.37
N LYS A 104 -15.65 -11.35 -2.75
CA LYS A 104 -14.77 -12.28 -2.02
C LYS A 104 -13.31 -11.86 -2.10
N GLU A 105 -12.83 -11.52 -3.28
CA GLU A 105 -11.45 -11.10 -3.49
C GLU A 105 -11.16 -9.75 -2.84
N LEU A 106 -12.06 -8.78 -2.95
CA LEU A 106 -11.96 -7.47 -2.30
C LEU A 106 -11.75 -7.62 -0.79
N GLY A 107 -12.54 -8.48 -0.13
CA GLY A 107 -12.40 -8.73 1.31
C GLY A 107 -11.03 -9.31 1.68
N ARG A 108 -10.48 -10.22 0.86
CA ARG A 108 -9.14 -10.80 1.07
C ARG A 108 -8.04 -9.75 0.84
N ILE A 109 -8.13 -8.97 -0.24
CA ILE A 109 -7.17 -7.92 -0.56
C ILE A 109 -7.15 -6.86 0.54
N LEU A 110 -8.31 -6.37 0.99
CA LEU A 110 -8.43 -5.39 2.07
C LEU A 110 -7.75 -5.88 3.36
N ALA A 111 -7.96 -7.15 3.75
CA ALA A 111 -7.35 -7.71 4.94
C ALA A 111 -5.82 -7.79 4.84
N THR A 112 -5.32 -8.26 3.70
CA THR A 112 -3.88 -8.39 3.44
C THR A 112 -3.20 -7.02 3.37
N LEU A 113 -3.79 -6.08 2.61
CA LEU A 113 -3.26 -4.73 2.46
C LEU A 113 -3.24 -3.98 3.80
N ARG A 114 -4.29 -4.12 4.62
CA ARG A 114 -4.36 -3.52 5.96
C ARG A 114 -3.28 -4.03 6.88
N THR A 115 -3.04 -5.35 6.84
CA THR A 115 -1.96 -5.95 7.63
C THR A 115 -0.60 -5.40 7.20
N ARG A 116 -0.37 -5.23 5.89
CA ARG A 116 0.87 -4.64 5.35
C ARG A 116 1.05 -3.20 5.81
N MET A 117 0.08 -2.33 5.52
CA MET A 117 0.17 -0.90 5.80
C MET A 117 0.34 -0.64 7.30
N ASN A 118 -0.36 -1.39 8.16
CA ASN A 118 -0.16 -1.32 9.61
C ASN A 118 1.27 -1.69 10.03
N LYS A 119 1.87 -2.73 9.44
CA LYS A 119 3.25 -3.12 9.75
C LYS A 119 4.24 -2.02 9.34
N GLU A 120 4.03 -1.38 8.19
CA GLU A 120 4.89 -0.27 7.78
C GLU A 120 4.78 0.92 8.72
N GLU A 121 3.55 1.30 9.06
CA GLU A 121 3.30 2.44 9.94
C GLU A 121 3.88 2.25 11.34
N THR A 122 3.80 1.04 11.88
CA THR A 122 4.22 0.73 13.26
C THR A 122 5.68 0.30 13.38
N ILE A 123 6.33 -0.07 12.28
CA ILE A 123 7.71 -0.58 12.30
C ILE A 123 8.63 0.29 11.45
N LEU A 124 8.33 0.50 10.18
CA LEU A 124 9.24 1.19 9.26
C LEU A 124 9.15 2.70 9.39
N TYR A 125 7.95 3.25 9.52
CA TYR A 125 7.73 4.70 9.56
C TYR A 125 8.30 5.30 10.85
N ASP A 126 8.12 4.62 11.99
CA ASP A 126 8.75 4.99 13.25
C ASP A 126 10.29 4.99 13.17
N ARG A 127 10.87 4.00 12.47
CA ARG A 127 12.33 3.92 12.26
C ARG A 127 12.82 5.02 11.34
N TYR A 128 12.08 5.32 10.28
CA TYR A 128 12.40 6.41 9.37
C TYR A 128 12.40 7.76 10.08
N ASP A 129 11.37 8.04 10.88
CA ASP A 129 11.28 9.29 11.63
C ASP A 129 12.44 9.46 12.62
N GLN A 130 12.86 8.38 13.30
CA GLN A 130 14.04 8.39 14.16
C GLN A 130 15.31 8.76 13.38
N LEU A 131 15.48 8.23 12.16
CA LEU A 131 16.63 8.52 11.31
C LEU A 131 16.63 9.96 10.81
N VAL A 132 15.47 10.51 10.44
CA VAL A 132 15.36 11.88 9.93
C VAL A 132 15.51 12.93 11.03
N VAL A 133 15.10 12.62 12.27
CA VAL A 133 15.31 13.51 13.42
C VAL A 133 16.78 13.50 13.88
N ALA A 134 17.49 12.39 13.70
CA ALA A 134 18.90 12.26 14.10
C ALA A 134 19.91 12.75 13.03
N ALA A 135 19.45 13.11 11.84
CA ALA A 135 20.26 13.61 10.73
C ALA A 135 20.25 15.14 10.68
#